data_AF-A0A2N9FDY9-F1
#
_entry.id   AF-A0A2N9FDY9-F1
#
_cell.length_a   1.000
_cell.length_b   1.000
_cell.length_c   1.000
_cell.angle_alpha   90.00
_cell.angle_beta   90.00
_cell.angle_gamma   90.00
#
_symmetry.space_group_name_H-M   'P 1'
#
loop_
_entity.id
_entity.type
_entity.pdbx_description
1 polymer ?
#
loop_
_entity_poly.entity_id
_entity_poly.type
_entity_poly.pdbx_seq_one_letter_code
_entity_poly.pdbx_strand_id
1 'polypeptide(L)'
;MHLWRIAVDILPTRMQLARFASDLDIVCPLCELALESSLHLFQQCPVPQALWFGSPWGLKIANLQFSSPSQLVDFVVCPPHDLLLDKSQQDQFTLYAALLMDYVWSLRNKVVHGDDKPNWDDLGRGLWI
;
A
#
# COMPACT_ATOMS: atom_id res chain seq x y z
N MET A 1 -7.13 -8.32 5.71
CA MET A 1 -6.48 -9.00 4.56
C MET A 1 -7.26 -8.73 3.28
N HIS A 2 -6.79 -7.77 2.48
CA HIS A 2 -7.47 -7.28 1.27
C HIS A 2 -6.70 -7.49 -0.04
N LEU A 3 -5.63 -8.31 -0.04
CA LEU A 3 -4.76 -8.51 -1.21
C LEU A 3 -5.51 -8.88 -2.49
N TRP A 4 -6.44 -9.84 -2.41
CA TRP A 4 -7.22 -10.23 -3.59
C TRP A 4 -8.06 -9.08 -4.15
N ARG A 5 -8.57 -8.19 -3.29
CA ARG A 5 -9.34 -6.99 -3.70
C ARG A 5 -8.45 -5.96 -4.37
N ILE A 6 -7.19 -5.87 -3.95
CA ILE A 6 -6.18 -5.03 -4.58
C ILE A 6 -5.84 -5.61 -5.95
N ALA A 7 -5.63 -6.93 -6.04
CA ALA A 7 -5.26 -7.59 -7.29
C ALA A 7 -6.28 -7.37 -8.41
N VAL A 8 -7.58 -7.39 -8.07
CA VAL A 8 -8.66 -7.10 -9.03
C VAL A 8 -9.07 -5.63 -9.09
N ASP A 9 -8.35 -4.75 -8.37
CA ASP A 9 -8.55 -3.30 -8.33
C ASP A 9 -9.97 -2.85 -7.98
N ILE A 10 -10.57 -3.47 -6.95
CA ILE A 10 -11.94 -3.18 -6.49
C ILE A 10 -12.00 -2.44 -5.16
N LEU A 11 -10.86 -2.02 -4.62
CA LEU A 11 -10.87 -1.18 -3.42
C LEU A 11 -11.51 0.18 -3.74
N PRO A 12 -12.29 0.77 -2.81
CA PRO A 12 -12.92 2.06 -3.00
C PRO A 12 -11.91 3.22 -2.84
N THR A 13 -10.85 3.19 -3.66
CA THR A 13 -9.97 4.33 -3.88
C THR A 13 -10.77 5.45 -4.54
N ARG A 14 -10.38 6.72 -4.36
CA ARG A 14 -11.13 7.84 -4.92
C ARG A 14 -11.19 7.78 -6.44
N MET A 15 -10.14 7.31 -7.13
CA MET A 15 -10.22 7.07 -8.57
C MET A 15 -11.25 6.02 -8.96
N GLN A 16 -11.37 4.93 -8.18
CA GLN A 16 -12.36 3.89 -8.45
C GLN A 16 -13.78 4.37 -8.15
N LEU A 17 -13.97 5.19 -7.11
CA LEU A 17 -15.26 5.79 -6.75
C LEU A 17 -15.70 6.87 -7.74
N ALA A 18 -14.78 7.67 -8.28
CA ALA A 18 -15.08 8.72 -9.24
C ALA A 18 -15.73 8.21 -10.54
N ARG A 19 -15.59 6.91 -10.83
CA ARG A 19 -16.30 6.22 -11.92
C ARG A 19 -17.83 6.22 -11.73
N PHE A 20 -18.29 6.37 -10.50
CA PHE A 20 -19.71 6.35 -10.13
C PHE A 20 -20.22 7.70 -9.60
N ALA A 21 -19.32 8.61 -9.22
CA ALA A 21 -19.65 9.94 -8.72
C ALA A 21 -18.65 10.97 -9.26
N SER A 22 -19.07 11.80 -10.23
CA SER A 22 -18.20 12.73 -10.97
C SER A 22 -17.58 13.84 -10.12
N ASP A 23 -18.20 14.19 -8.99
CA ASP A 23 -17.83 15.38 -8.21
C ASP A 23 -16.92 15.03 -7.01
N LEU A 24 -16.40 13.81 -6.96
CA LEU A 24 -15.52 13.36 -5.89
C LEU A 24 -14.11 13.94 -6.07
N ASP A 25 -13.55 14.50 -5.00
CA ASP A 25 -12.12 14.79 -4.94
C ASP A 25 -11.33 13.49 -5.07
N ILE A 26 -10.48 13.41 -6.10
CA ILE A 26 -9.69 12.22 -6.46
C ILE A 26 -8.27 12.23 -5.91
N VAL A 27 -7.87 13.29 -5.21
CA VAL A 27 -6.55 13.39 -4.61
C VAL A 27 -6.36 12.35 -3.50
N CYS A 28 -5.17 11.78 -3.36
CA CYS A 28 -4.83 10.84 -2.32
C CYS A 28 -5.01 11.47 -0.93
N PRO A 29 -5.83 10.90 -0.04
CA PRO A 29 -6.07 11.46 1.29
C PRO A 29 -4.86 11.32 2.21
N LEU A 30 -3.90 10.46 1.87
CA LEU A 30 -2.68 10.29 2.69
C LEU A 30 -1.63 11.36 2.39
N CYS A 31 -1.30 11.57 1.11
CA CYS A 31 -0.24 12.51 0.74
C CYS A 31 -0.73 13.86 0.24
N GLU A 32 -1.96 13.97 -0.24
CA GLU A 32 -2.51 15.18 -0.84
C GLU A 32 -1.76 15.69 -2.09
N LEU A 33 -0.91 14.86 -2.71
CA LEU A 33 -0.03 15.27 -3.82
C LEU A 33 -0.41 14.73 -5.21
N ALA A 34 -1.12 13.60 -5.28
CA ALA A 34 -1.43 12.91 -6.54
C ALA A 34 -2.76 12.17 -6.47
N LEU A 35 -3.23 11.68 -7.61
CA LEU A 35 -4.49 10.93 -7.71
C LEU A 35 -4.44 9.60 -6.97
N GLU A 36 -5.51 9.27 -6.25
CA GLU A 36 -5.61 8.04 -5.48
C GLU A 36 -5.97 6.82 -6.34
N SER A 37 -5.00 6.28 -7.07
CA SER A 37 -5.09 4.91 -7.62
C SER A 37 -4.62 3.87 -6.60
N SER A 38 -4.92 2.59 -6.82
CA SER A 38 -4.37 1.50 -6.00
C SER A 38 -2.84 1.44 -6.05
N LEU A 39 -2.23 1.60 -7.24
CA LEU A 39 -0.78 1.66 -7.38
C LEU A 39 -0.19 2.86 -6.64
N HIS A 40 -0.83 4.02 -6.73
CA HIS A 40 -0.39 5.17 -5.96
C HIS A 40 -0.46 4.87 -4.45
N LEU A 41 -1.59 4.38 -3.97
CA LEU A 41 -1.84 4.15 -2.55
C LEU A 41 -0.86 3.15 -1.91
N PHE A 42 -0.37 2.15 -2.64
CA PHE A 42 0.47 1.08 -2.08
C PHE A 42 1.96 1.13 -2.50
N GLN A 43 2.31 1.90 -3.54
CA GLN A 43 3.67 1.95 -4.08
C GLN A 43 4.20 3.38 -4.30
N GLN A 44 3.40 4.28 -4.87
CA GLN A 44 3.91 5.59 -5.33
C GLN A 44 3.71 6.72 -4.32
N CYS A 45 2.80 6.55 -3.36
CA CYS A 45 2.55 7.50 -2.29
C CYS A 45 3.78 7.55 -1.35
N PRO A 46 4.24 8.74 -0.93
CA PRO A 46 5.37 8.85 -0.01
C PRO A 46 5.18 8.11 1.33
N VAL A 47 3.92 8.00 1.79
CA VAL A 47 3.56 7.34 3.05
C VAL A 47 3.90 5.84 3.04
N PRO A 48 3.33 5.00 2.16
CA PRO A 48 3.73 3.60 2.05
C PRO A 48 5.20 3.44 1.64
N GLN A 49 5.79 4.35 0.86
CA GLN A 49 7.22 4.27 0.53
C GLN A 49 8.11 4.34 1.76
N ALA A 50 7.79 5.23 2.71
CA ALA A 50 8.50 5.30 3.98
C ALA A 50 8.34 4.02 4.80
N LEU A 51 7.14 3.43 4.82
CA LEU A 51 6.89 2.15 5.50
C LEU A 51 7.65 0.99 4.86
N TRP A 52 7.66 0.90 3.52
CA TRP A 52 8.43 -0.10 2.79
C TRP A 52 9.94 0.03 3.05
N PHE A 53 10.44 1.26 3.07
CA PHE A 53 11.84 1.54 3.37
C PHE A 53 12.20 1.23 4.83
N GLY A 54 11.27 1.42 5.77
CA GLY A 54 11.44 1.06 7.19
C GLY A 54 11.29 -0.43 7.49
N SER A 55 10.92 -1.25 6.50
CA SER A 55 10.80 -2.70 6.67
C SER A 55 12.16 -3.37 6.91
N PRO A 56 12.18 -4.64 7.40
CA PRO A 56 13.42 -5.41 7.53
C PRO A 56 14.23 -5.54 6.23
N TRP A 57 13.60 -5.34 5.07
CA TRP A 57 14.24 -5.43 3.75
C TRP A 57 14.68 -4.10 3.17
N GLY A 58 14.41 -2.96 3.84
CA GLY A 58 14.85 -1.65 3.35
C GLY A 58 14.31 -1.30 1.95
N LEU A 59 13.13 -1.81 1.59
CA LEU A 59 12.69 -1.88 0.21
C LEU A 59 12.32 -0.49 -0.34
N LYS A 60 13.04 -0.05 -1.37
CA LYS A 60 12.69 1.14 -2.16
C LYS A 60 11.63 0.77 -3.21
N ILE A 61 10.40 0.53 -2.76
CA ILE A 61 9.29 0.06 -3.61
C ILE A 61 9.04 0.97 -4.82
N ALA A 62 9.35 2.26 -4.71
CA ALA A 62 9.23 3.24 -5.80
C ALA A 62 10.11 2.91 -7.02
N ASN A 63 11.22 2.19 -6.81
CA ASN A 63 12.12 1.78 -7.90
C ASN A 63 11.58 0.57 -8.67
N LEU A 64 10.63 -0.17 -8.10
CA LEU A 64 9.96 -1.27 -8.78
C LEU A 64 8.88 -0.73 -9.71
N GLN A 65 8.77 -1.33 -10.88
CA GLN A 65 7.80 -0.92 -11.90
C GLN A 65 6.65 -1.93 -11.93
N PHE A 66 5.47 -1.49 -11.47
CA PHE A 66 4.24 -2.26 -11.59
C PHE A 66 3.31 -1.55 -12.58
N SER A 67 2.83 -2.30 -13.57
CA SER A 67 1.87 -1.80 -14.56
C SER A 67 0.42 -1.95 -14.08
N SER A 68 0.19 -2.77 -13.06
CA SER A 68 -1.14 -3.02 -12.49
C SER A 68 -1.07 -3.37 -11.00
N PRO A 69 -2.18 -3.17 -10.25
CA PRO A 69 -2.32 -3.66 -8.88
C PRO A 69 -2.13 -5.18 -8.75
N SER A 70 -2.50 -5.96 -9.77
CA SER A 70 -2.26 -7.41 -9.78
C SER A 70 -0.77 -7.75 -9.75
N GLN A 71 0.07 -7.08 -10.54
CA GLN A 71 1.52 -7.30 -10.53
C GLN A 71 2.16 -6.94 -9.18
N LEU A 72 1.66 -5.90 -8.51
CA LEU A 72 2.08 -5.57 -7.15
C LEU A 72 1.72 -6.69 -6.17
N VAL A 73 0.52 -7.27 -6.27
CA VAL A 73 0.10 -8.39 -5.41
C VAL A 73 0.89 -9.65 -5.74
N ASP A 74 1.16 -9.93 -7.02
CA ASP A 74 1.99 -11.06 -7.44
C ASP A 74 3.40 -10.96 -6.83
N PHE A 75 3.98 -9.76 -6.79
CA PHE A 75 5.26 -9.51 -6.11
C PHE A 75 5.19 -9.79 -4.59
N VAL A 76 4.06 -9.48 -3.94
CA VAL A 76 3.87 -9.75 -2.50
C VAL A 76 3.71 -11.24 -2.21
N VAL A 77 2.93 -11.95 -3.04
CA VAL A 77 2.58 -13.37 -2.82
C VAL A 77 3.68 -14.30 -3.32
N CYS A 78 4.39 -13.90 -4.38
CA CYS A 78 5.49 -14.64 -5.00
C CYS A 78 6.72 -13.72 -5.11
N PRO A 79 7.36 -13.36 -3.98
CA PRO A 79 8.51 -12.48 -4.00
C PRO A 79 9.66 -13.09 -4.83
N PRO A 80 10.39 -12.27 -5.61
CA PRO A 80 11.46 -12.75 -6.47
C PRO A 80 12.58 -13.40 -5.63
N HIS A 81 13.12 -14.51 -6.13
CA HIS A 81 14.19 -15.26 -5.46
C HIS A 81 15.46 -14.43 -5.23
N ASP A 82 15.71 -13.41 -6.06
CA ASP A 82 16.87 -12.51 -5.91
C ASP A 82 16.74 -11.60 -4.68
N LEU A 83 15.52 -11.41 -4.16
CA LEU A 83 15.27 -10.60 -2.96
C LEU A 83 15.43 -11.42 -1.68
N LEU A 84 15.16 -12.73 -1.71
CA LEU A 84 14.99 -13.59 -0.53
C LEU A 84 15.62 -14.97 -0.73
N LEU A 85 16.50 -15.36 0.18
CA LEU A 85 17.41 -16.50 0.02
C LEU A 85 16.71 -17.86 0.22
N ASP A 86 15.68 -17.92 1.07
CA ASP A 86 14.96 -19.15 1.37
C ASP A 86 13.45 -18.97 1.51
N LYS A 87 12.73 -20.10 1.58
CA LYS A 87 11.27 -20.12 1.67
C LYS A 87 10.74 -19.47 2.96
N SER A 88 11.48 -19.58 4.07
CA SER A 88 11.07 -18.96 5.33
C SER A 88 11.10 -17.44 5.24
N GLN A 89 12.13 -16.88 4.61
CA GLN A 89 12.23 -15.44 4.36
C GLN A 89 11.15 -14.97 3.39
N GLN A 90 10.81 -15.77 2.37
CA GLN A 90 9.69 -15.50 1.47
C GLN A 90 8.36 -15.43 2.23
N ASP A 91 8.08 -16.40 3.09
CA ASP A 91 6.83 -16.41 3.86
C ASP A 91 6.76 -15.24 4.86
N GLN A 92 7.89 -14.89 5.49
CA GLN A 92 7.99 -13.70 6.36
C GLN A 92 7.75 -12.40 5.58
N PHE A 93 8.36 -12.28 4.40
CA PHE A 93 8.16 -11.13 3.52
C PHE A 93 6.70 -10.99 3.11
N THR A 94 6.10 -12.08 2.62
CA THR A 94 4.69 -12.08 2.20
C THR A 94 3.77 -11.69 3.35
N LEU A 95 4.00 -12.23 4.55
CA LEU A 95 3.21 -11.86 5.74
C LEU A 95 3.37 -10.38 6.08
N TYR A 96 4.60 -9.88 6.17
CA TYR A 96 4.89 -8.49 6.48
C TYR A 96 4.27 -7.53 5.46
N ALA A 97 4.53 -7.78 4.17
CA ALA A 97 4.01 -7.00 3.06
C ALA A 97 2.47 -6.95 3.09
N ALA A 98 1.82 -8.08 3.35
CA ALA A 98 0.37 -8.12 3.41
C ALA A 98 -0.20 -7.33 4.61
N LEU A 99 0.47 -7.37 5.76
CA LEU A 99 0.13 -6.56 6.93
C LEU A 99 0.37 -5.07 6.69
N LEU A 100 1.47 -4.71 5.99
CA LEU A 100 1.75 -3.34 5.59
C LEU A 100 0.66 -2.80 4.67
N MET A 101 0.25 -3.56 3.65
CA MET A 101 -0.83 -3.15 2.76
C MET A 101 -2.17 -3.02 3.50
N ASP A 102 -2.48 -3.93 4.42
CA ASP A 102 -3.69 -3.83 5.27
C ASP A 102 -3.64 -2.60 6.19
N TYR A 103 -2.47 -2.31 6.77
CA TYR A 103 -2.24 -1.14 7.60
C TYR A 103 -2.39 0.17 6.81
N VAL A 104 -1.78 0.27 5.62
CA VAL A 104 -1.91 1.44 4.73
C VAL A 104 -3.38 1.68 4.38
N TRP A 105 -4.12 0.61 4.06
CA TRP A 105 -5.55 0.71 3.79
C TRP A 105 -6.35 1.19 5.00
N SER A 106 -6.05 0.64 6.19
CA SER A 106 -6.66 1.06 7.45
C SER A 106 -6.36 2.53 7.79
N LEU A 107 -5.11 2.96 7.64
CA LEU A 107 -4.68 4.34 7.84
C LEU A 107 -5.44 5.29 6.91
N ARG A 108 -5.52 4.94 5.62
CA ARG A 108 -6.31 5.69 4.64
C ARG A 108 -7.76 5.81 5.07
N ASN A 109 -8.39 4.71 5.47
CA ASN A 109 -9.81 4.73 5.87
C ASN A 109 -10.05 5.57 7.13
N LYS A 110 -9.08 5.60 8.06
CA LYS A 110 -9.15 6.51 9.21
C LYS A 110 -9.18 7.96 8.77
N VAL A 111 -8.32 8.38 7.83
CA VAL A 111 -8.33 9.76 7.33
C VAL A 111 -9.61 10.11 6.57
N VAL A 112 -10.20 9.14 5.86
CA VAL A 112 -11.42 9.37 5.07
C VAL A 112 -12.70 9.39 5.92
N HIS A 113 -12.73 8.67 7.05
CA HIS A 113 -13.95 8.46 7.85
C HIS A 113 -13.88 8.94 9.30
N GLY A 114 -12.68 9.09 9.86
CA GLY A 114 -12.46 9.77 11.13
C GLY A 114 -11.97 11.17 10.82
N ASP A 115 -12.54 12.20 11.43
CA ASP A 115 -12.24 13.61 11.21
C ASP A 115 -10.78 14.03 11.55
N ASP A 116 -9.85 13.07 11.68
CA ASP A 116 -8.45 13.25 12.07
C ASP A 116 -7.51 13.26 10.86
N LYS A 117 -6.53 14.18 10.89
CA LYS A 117 -5.38 14.16 9.98
C LYS A 117 -4.50 12.93 10.27
N PRO A 118 -3.79 12.40 9.27
CA PRO A 118 -2.86 11.29 9.49
C PRO A 118 -1.89 11.63 10.63
N ASN A 119 -1.99 10.90 11.74
CA ASN A 119 -1.05 11.03 12.86
C ASN A 119 0.27 10.38 12.45
N TRP A 120 1.22 11.21 11.99
CA TRP A 120 2.52 10.76 11.53
C TRP A 120 3.38 10.14 12.63
N ASP A 121 3.11 10.45 13.91
CA ASP A 121 3.80 9.85 15.06
C ASP A 121 3.49 8.35 15.22
N ASP A 122 2.38 7.87 14.65
CA ASP A 122 2.00 6.46 14.68
C ASP A 122 2.66 5.64 13.56
N LEU A 123 3.16 6.28 12.48
CA LEU A 123 3.89 5.59 11.41
C LEU A 123 5.19 4.96 11.91
N GLY A 124 5.89 5.63 12.84
CA GLY A 124 7.14 5.13 13.42
C GLY A 124 6.99 3.93 14.35
N ARG A 125 5.75 3.63 14.79
CA ARG A 125 5.44 2.48 15.65
C ARG A 125 4.87 1.28 14.87
N GLY A 126 4.59 1.44 13.58
CA GLY A 126 3.92 0.44 12.77
C GLY A 126 4.84 -0.71 12.34
N LEU A 127 4.49 -1.92 12.75
CA LEU A 127 5.02 -3.22 12.29
C LEU A 127 6.42 -3.63 12.78
N TRP A 128 6.77 -3.31 14.03
CA TRP A 128 7.81 -4.05 14.75
C TRP A 128 7.27 -5.44 15.13
N ILE A 129 7.28 -6.38 14.18
CA ILE A 129 7.11 -7.82 14.42
C ILE A 129 8.51 -8.42 14.51
#